data_AF-A0A537WBV0-F1
#
_entry.id   AF-A0A537WBV0-F1
#
_cell.length_a   1.000
_cell.length_b   1.000
_cell.length_c   1.000
_cell.angle_alpha   90.00
_cell.angle_beta   90.00
_cell.angle_gamma   90.00
#
_symmetry.space_group_name_H-M   'P 1'
#
loop_
_entity.id
_entity.type
_entity.pdbx_description
1 polymer ?
#
loop_
_entity_poly.entity_id
_entity_poly.type
_entity_poly.pdbx_seq_one_letter_code
_entity_poly.pdbx_strand_id
1 'polypeptide(L)'
;MFTMYEMSTSTATCVFRHTVNAALAAKRSSGRSGRERPGSAARPAPITRREYRCEMTDGNDMRWLLLGATGLVGTHLRAALGGRDVVMTSHRAKLPGTVAVDLTDRAATTRLIREARPNVIVVAAANAFVEECERDPVATRVINVDAVRHIAESAPSALLVVFSSEYVFDGRAGRYAENDAVAPINEYGRQKVAVEAIARERSDHLVCRVSGVYGWSSARTSFVCQLIDRLRAGQSMRVPSD
;
A
#
# COMPACT_ATOMS: atom_id res chain seq x y z
N MET A 1 -19.29 13.75 2.97
CA MET A 1 -20.53 13.66 2.19
C MET A 1 -20.12 13.39 0.75
N PHE A 2 -20.20 12.12 0.31
CA PHE A 2 -19.80 11.73 -1.04
C PHE A 2 -21.03 11.78 -1.94
N THR A 3 -21.03 12.70 -2.90
CA THR A 3 -22.04 12.78 -3.94
C THR A 3 -21.68 11.75 -5.02
N MET A 4 -22.54 10.73 -5.18
CA MET A 4 -22.49 9.81 -6.31
C MET A 4 -23.06 10.52 -7.55
N TYR A 5 -22.39 10.43 -8.70
CA TYR A 5 -22.98 10.77 -10.00
C TYR A 5 -23.11 9.50 -10.83
N GLU A 6 -24.25 9.37 -11.51
CA GLU A 6 -24.61 8.29 -12.44
C GLU A 6 -23.52 8.02 -13.49
N MET A 7 -23.23 6.74 -13.70
CA MET A 7 -22.33 6.26 -14.74
C MET A 7 -23.13 6.00 -16.02
N SER A 8 -22.86 6.79 -17.06
CA SER A 8 -23.30 6.49 -18.44
C SER A 8 -22.28 5.55 -19.11
N THR A 9 -22.78 4.51 -19.77
CA THR A 9 -22.02 3.41 -20.36
C THR A 9 -21.36 3.81 -21.68
N SER A 10 -20.08 4.16 -21.62
CA SER A 10 -19.00 3.87 -22.58
C SER A 10 -17.87 4.84 -22.27
N THR A 11 -16.68 4.33 -21.93
CA THR A 11 -15.49 5.09 -21.47
C THR A 11 -15.67 5.85 -20.13
N ALA A 12 -15.60 5.10 -19.02
CA ALA A 12 -15.49 5.72 -17.70
C ALA A 12 -14.08 6.29 -17.49
N THR A 13 -13.91 7.60 -17.64
CA THR A 13 -12.68 8.30 -17.23
C THR A 13 -12.66 8.40 -15.70
N CYS A 14 -11.69 7.75 -15.04
CA CYS A 14 -11.48 7.92 -13.61
C CYS A 14 -10.46 9.04 -13.35
N VAL A 15 -10.89 10.12 -12.69
CA VAL A 15 -10.03 11.25 -12.33
C VAL A 15 -9.57 11.07 -10.89
N PHE A 16 -8.33 10.64 -10.68
CA PHE A 16 -7.69 10.65 -9.37
C PHE A 16 -7.15 12.05 -9.06
N ARG A 17 -7.61 12.63 -7.95
CA ARG A 17 -7.18 13.95 -7.47
C ARG A 17 -6.20 13.78 -6.33
N HIS A 18 -4.92 14.06 -6.56
CA HIS A 18 -3.91 14.18 -5.51
C HIS A 18 -3.45 15.63 -5.35
N THR A 19 -3.21 16.01 -4.09
CA THR A 19 -2.74 17.35 -3.71
C THR A 19 -1.22 17.30 -3.57
N VAL A 20 -0.48 18.04 -4.40
CA VAL A 20 1.00 18.10 -4.33
C VAL A 20 1.44 19.54 -4.16
N ASN A 21 2.46 19.77 -3.33
CA ASN A 21 3.04 21.09 -3.09
C ASN A 21 3.90 21.53 -4.29
N ALA A 22 3.58 22.66 -4.92
CA ALA A 22 4.22 23.13 -6.16
C ALA A 22 5.70 23.52 -6.02
N ALA A 23 6.20 23.69 -4.79
CA ALA A 23 7.57 24.14 -4.53
C ALA A 23 8.66 23.13 -4.98
N LEU A 24 8.31 21.87 -5.24
CA LEU A 24 9.26 20.82 -5.64
C LEU A 24 9.50 20.74 -7.16
N ALA A 25 8.76 21.50 -7.99
CA ALA A 25 8.85 21.39 -9.45
C ALA A 25 9.88 22.33 -10.11
N ALA A 26 10.47 23.29 -9.39
CA ALA A 26 11.29 24.34 -10.00
C ALA A 26 12.66 24.52 -9.33
N LYS A 27 13.57 23.56 -9.52
CA LYS A 27 15.03 23.83 -9.45
C LYS A 27 15.80 23.01 -10.49
N ARG A 28 15.94 23.59 -11.69
CA ARG A 28 17.06 23.31 -12.62
C ARG A 28 17.65 24.65 -13.10
N SER A 29 18.97 24.78 -12.91
CA SER A 29 19.96 25.70 -13.48
C SER A 29 19.78 27.23 -13.40
N SER A 30 20.62 27.90 -12.62
CA SER A 30 21.72 28.78 -13.10
C SER A 30 22.35 29.54 -11.92
N GLY A 31 23.67 29.68 -11.92
CA GLY A 31 24.42 30.35 -10.85
C GLY A 31 24.56 31.86 -11.05
N ARG A 32 24.51 32.62 -9.95
CA ARG A 32 25.42 33.75 -9.67
C ARG A 32 25.29 34.21 -8.21
N SER A 33 26.40 34.69 -7.68
CA SER A 33 26.60 35.16 -6.31
C SER A 33 25.81 36.43 -5.97
N GLY A 34 25.21 36.46 -4.78
CA GLY A 34 24.71 37.67 -4.13
C GLY A 34 24.36 37.39 -2.66
N ARG A 35 24.93 38.16 -1.72
CA ARG A 35 24.57 38.15 -0.30
C ARG A 35 23.18 38.77 -0.16
N GLU A 36 22.19 38.02 0.36
CA GLU A 36 20.89 38.55 0.77
C GLU A 36 20.64 38.36 2.28
N ARG A 37 20.00 39.36 2.87
CA ARG A 37 19.73 39.55 4.31
C ARG A 37 18.51 38.72 4.78
N PRO A 38 18.41 38.38 6.07
CA PRO A 38 17.28 37.60 6.60
C PRO A 38 16.05 38.48 6.83
N GLY A 39 14.91 38.12 6.24
CA GLY A 39 13.63 38.76 6.55
C GLY A 39 12.55 38.53 5.50
N SER A 40 11.65 37.59 5.79
CA SER A 40 10.26 37.44 5.31
C SER A 40 9.97 35.97 5.04
N ALA A 41 9.13 35.35 5.87
CA ALA A 41 8.64 33.99 5.61
C ALA A 41 7.87 33.98 4.28
N ALA A 42 8.45 33.34 3.27
CA ALA A 42 7.84 33.22 1.95
C ALA A 42 6.45 32.60 2.06
N ARG A 43 5.44 33.24 1.46
CA ARG A 43 4.10 32.67 1.31
C ARG A 43 4.21 31.28 0.67
N PRO A 44 3.53 30.25 1.19
CA PRO A 44 3.54 28.94 0.56
C PRO A 44 3.08 29.07 -0.89
N ALA A 45 3.85 28.46 -1.81
CA ALA A 45 3.55 28.46 -3.23
C ALA A 45 2.13 27.90 -3.47
N PRO A 46 1.39 28.42 -4.47
CA PRO A 46 0.05 27.94 -4.78
C PRO A 46 0.06 26.44 -5.05
N ILE A 47 -0.87 25.72 -4.42
CA ILE A 47 -1.09 24.29 -4.59
C ILE A 47 -1.45 24.02 -6.05
N THR A 48 -0.55 23.42 -6.82
CA THR A 48 -0.83 23.05 -8.21
C THR A 48 -1.54 21.70 -8.24
N ARG A 49 -2.80 21.68 -8.70
CA ARG A 49 -3.53 20.45 -8.98
C ARG A 49 -2.90 19.78 -10.21
N ARG A 50 -2.39 18.57 -10.05
CA ARG A 50 -2.09 17.68 -11.19
C ARG A 50 -3.26 16.73 -11.36
N GLU A 51 -3.86 16.75 -12.53
CA GLU A 51 -4.88 15.79 -12.94
C GLU A 51 -4.19 14.59 -13.56
N TYR A 52 -4.36 13.41 -12.96
CA TYR A 52 -3.96 12.15 -13.58
C TYR A 52 -5.17 11.62 -14.33
N ARG A 53 -5.09 11.62 -15.66
CA ARG A 53 -6.09 11.00 -16.53
C ARG A 53 -5.68 9.53 -16.71
N CYS A 54 -6.44 8.63 -16.11
CA CYS A 54 -6.32 7.21 -16.38
C CYS A 54 -7.38 6.84 -17.42
N GLU A 55 -6.94 6.46 -18.61
CA GLU A 55 -7.82 5.82 -19.58
C GLU A 55 -8.07 4.39 -19.12
N MET A 56 -9.27 4.14 -18.61
CA MET A 56 -9.72 2.80 -18.28
C MET A 56 -9.99 2.07 -19.59
N THR A 57 -9.03 1.31 -20.10
CA THR A 57 -9.30 0.30 -21.12
C THR A 57 -10.36 -0.65 -20.57
N ASP A 58 -11.37 -0.99 -21.37
CA ASP A 58 -12.55 -1.78 -20.99
C ASP A 58 -12.18 -3.01 -20.13
N GLY A 59 -12.17 -2.81 -18.82
CA GLY A 59 -11.36 -3.58 -17.87
C GLY A 59 -12.05 -4.82 -17.32
N ASN A 60 -12.86 -5.48 -18.14
CA ASN A 60 -13.55 -6.71 -17.76
C ASN A 60 -12.74 -7.97 -18.06
N ASP A 61 -11.71 -7.87 -18.91
CA ASP A 61 -10.85 -9.00 -19.31
C ASP A 61 -9.60 -9.17 -18.43
N MET A 62 -9.35 -8.24 -17.51
CA MET A 62 -8.18 -8.30 -16.62
C MET A 62 -8.50 -9.16 -15.41
N ARG A 63 -7.76 -10.26 -15.26
CA ARG A 63 -7.85 -11.14 -14.11
C ARG A 63 -6.95 -10.68 -12.97
N TRP A 64 -7.53 -10.52 -11.79
CA TRP A 64 -6.86 -10.07 -10.58
C TRP A 64 -6.57 -11.24 -9.64
N LEU A 65 -5.43 -11.20 -8.96
CA LEU A 65 -5.12 -12.06 -7.82
C LEU A 65 -4.93 -11.19 -6.57
N LEU A 66 -5.89 -11.24 -5.64
CA LEU A 66 -5.81 -10.54 -4.36
C LEU A 66 -5.33 -11.50 -3.27
N LEU A 67 -4.10 -11.28 -2.81
CA LEU A 67 -3.49 -12.04 -1.73
C LEU A 67 -3.75 -11.35 -0.40
N GLY A 68 -4.43 -12.03 0.54
CA GLY A 68 -4.76 -11.48 1.85
C GLY A 68 -6.12 -10.78 1.94
N ALA A 69 -7.14 -11.34 1.30
CA ALA A 69 -8.49 -10.75 1.21
C ALA A 69 -9.20 -10.58 2.57
N THR A 70 -8.75 -11.28 3.61
CA THR A 70 -9.31 -11.22 4.97
C THR A 70 -8.68 -10.12 5.84
N GLY A 71 -7.56 -9.53 5.40
CA GLY A 71 -6.92 -8.42 6.10
C GLY A 71 -7.73 -7.12 6.00
N LEU A 72 -7.29 -6.07 6.70
CA LEU A 72 -7.96 -4.76 6.65
C LEU A 72 -8.00 -4.22 5.21
N VAL A 73 -6.82 -4.06 4.59
CA VAL A 73 -6.70 -3.58 3.20
C VAL A 73 -7.41 -4.54 2.24
N GLY A 74 -7.22 -5.84 2.40
CA GLY A 74 -7.87 -6.85 1.56
C GLY A 74 -9.40 -6.81 1.61
N THR A 75 -9.99 -6.55 2.78
CA THR A 75 -11.44 -6.43 2.95
C THR A 75 -11.99 -5.27 2.12
N HIS A 76 -11.33 -4.11 2.16
CA HIS A 76 -11.74 -2.95 1.38
C HIS A 76 -11.45 -3.11 -0.11
N LEU A 77 -10.35 -3.75 -0.48
CA LEU A 77 -10.04 -4.08 -1.88
C LEU A 77 -11.05 -5.04 -2.47
N ARG A 78 -11.51 -6.05 -1.72
CA ARG A 78 -12.56 -6.97 -2.18
C ARG A 78 -13.84 -6.22 -2.55
N ALA A 79 -14.26 -5.24 -1.73
CA ALA A 79 -15.42 -4.42 -2.05
C ALA A 79 -15.17 -3.57 -3.31
N ALA A 80 -13.99 -2.96 -3.44
CA ALA A 80 -13.63 -2.14 -4.59
C ALA A 80 -13.44 -2.93 -5.90
N LEU A 81 -13.08 -4.21 -5.80
CA LEU A 81 -12.93 -5.14 -6.93
C LEU A 81 -14.23 -5.89 -7.25
N GLY A 82 -15.35 -5.54 -6.60
CA GLY A 82 -16.66 -6.14 -6.88
C GLY A 82 -17.02 -6.03 -8.37
N GLY A 83 -17.50 -7.14 -8.93
CA GLY A 83 -17.87 -7.23 -10.35
C GLY A 83 -16.72 -7.49 -11.31
N ARG A 84 -15.47 -7.58 -10.84
CA ARG A 84 -14.29 -7.93 -11.65
C ARG A 84 -13.98 -9.43 -11.57
N ASP A 85 -13.23 -9.93 -12.53
CA ASP A 85 -12.63 -11.27 -12.47
C ASP A 85 -11.47 -11.27 -11.46
N VAL A 86 -11.74 -11.72 -10.23
CA VAL A 86 -10.76 -11.74 -9.13
C VAL A 86 -10.70 -13.08 -8.44
N VAL A 87 -9.50 -13.64 -8.38
CA VAL A 87 -9.15 -14.74 -7.48
C VAL A 87 -8.68 -14.13 -6.16
N MET A 88 -9.41 -14.41 -5.08
CA MET A 88 -9.10 -13.90 -3.75
C MET A 88 -8.56 -15.01 -2.87
N THR A 89 -7.61 -14.69 -1.99
CA THR A 89 -7.06 -15.68 -1.06
C THR A 89 -7.27 -15.33 0.39
N SER A 90 -7.35 -16.38 1.20
CA SER A 90 -7.39 -16.31 2.66
C SER A 90 -6.39 -17.28 3.25
N HIS A 91 -5.88 -16.98 4.45
CA HIS A 91 -5.07 -17.94 5.21
C HIS A 91 -5.87 -18.52 6.38
N ARG A 92 -5.76 -17.92 7.56
CA ARG A 92 -6.36 -18.46 8.80
C ARG A 92 -7.88 -18.29 8.89
N ALA A 93 -8.40 -17.16 8.42
CA ALA A 93 -9.84 -16.88 8.46
C ALA A 93 -10.50 -17.44 7.20
N LYS A 94 -11.47 -18.36 7.35
CA LYS A 94 -12.24 -18.86 6.22
C LYS A 94 -13.20 -17.78 5.73
N LEU A 95 -13.07 -17.37 4.48
CA LEU A 95 -13.98 -16.44 3.82
C LEU A 95 -14.62 -17.15 2.62
N PRO A 96 -15.96 -17.20 2.50
CA PRO A 96 -16.59 -17.76 1.31
C PRO A 96 -16.10 -17.05 0.03
N GLY A 97 -15.83 -17.84 -1.01
CA GLY A 97 -15.33 -17.32 -2.29
C GLY A 97 -13.83 -17.00 -2.32
N THR A 98 -13.05 -17.47 -1.35
CA THR A 98 -11.58 -17.36 -1.37
C THR A 98 -10.89 -18.71 -1.45
N VAL A 99 -9.72 -18.74 -2.09
CA VAL A 99 -8.81 -19.89 -2.08
C VAL A 99 -7.95 -19.85 -0.82
N ALA A 100 -7.94 -20.93 -0.05
CA ALA A 100 -7.07 -21.05 1.11
C ALA A 100 -5.60 -21.22 0.65
N VAL A 101 -4.71 -20.35 1.12
CA VAL A 101 -3.28 -20.44 0.82
C VAL A 101 -2.46 -19.90 1.99
N ASP A 102 -1.39 -20.61 2.34
CA ASP A 102 -0.29 -20.08 3.13
C ASP A 102 0.77 -19.57 2.15
N LEU A 103 1.07 -18.28 2.20
CA LEU A 103 2.05 -17.67 1.29
C LEU A 103 3.49 -18.08 1.60
N THR A 104 3.73 -18.67 2.78
CA THR A 104 5.02 -19.28 3.11
C THR A 104 5.21 -20.64 2.42
N ASP A 105 4.13 -21.27 1.93
CA ASP A 105 4.20 -22.46 1.08
C ASP A 105 4.43 -22.04 -0.38
N ARG A 106 5.68 -22.18 -0.81
CA ARG A 106 6.14 -21.87 -2.16
C ARG A 106 5.41 -22.71 -3.22
N ALA A 107 5.17 -23.99 -2.97
CA ALA A 107 4.55 -24.89 -3.94
C ALA A 107 3.07 -24.55 -4.13
N ALA A 108 2.35 -24.33 -3.02
CA ALA A 108 0.95 -23.91 -3.07
C ALA A 108 0.78 -22.56 -3.79
N THR A 109 1.62 -21.58 -3.46
CA THR A 109 1.59 -20.24 -4.07
C THR A 109 1.91 -20.28 -5.57
N THR A 110 2.91 -21.08 -5.97
CA THR A 110 3.24 -21.28 -7.40
C THR A 110 2.06 -21.88 -8.17
N ARG A 111 1.46 -22.93 -7.61
CA ARG A 111 0.32 -23.61 -8.21
C ARG A 111 -0.86 -22.65 -8.39
N LEU A 112 -1.19 -21.91 -7.35
CA LEU A 112 -2.25 -20.90 -7.36
C LEU A 112 -2.02 -19.86 -8.46
N ILE A 113 -0.82 -19.27 -8.53
CA ILE A 113 -0.50 -18.23 -9.52
C ILE A 113 -0.61 -18.78 -10.95
N ARG A 114 -0.10 -19.99 -11.19
CA ARG A 114 -0.17 -20.66 -12.49
C ARG A 114 -1.61 -20.97 -12.92
N GLU A 115 -2.45 -21.42 -11.99
CA GLU A 115 -3.87 -21.70 -12.27
C GLU A 115 -4.66 -20.41 -12.47
N ALA A 116 -4.38 -19.38 -11.67
CA ALA A 116 -5.04 -18.08 -11.76
C ALA A 116 -4.66 -17.29 -13.01
N ARG A 117 -3.43 -17.43 -13.55
CA ARG A 117 -2.92 -16.63 -14.69
C ARG A 117 -3.25 -15.14 -14.59
N PRO A 118 -2.90 -14.47 -13.48
CA PRO A 118 -3.34 -13.10 -13.23
C PRO A 118 -2.65 -12.10 -14.15
N ASN A 119 -3.39 -11.07 -14.57
CA ASN A 119 -2.82 -9.87 -15.17
C ASN A 119 -2.39 -8.86 -14.09
N VAL A 120 -3.01 -8.90 -12.91
CA VAL A 120 -2.66 -8.04 -11.77
C VAL A 120 -2.57 -8.87 -10.50
N ILE A 121 -1.48 -8.70 -9.74
CA ILE A 121 -1.29 -9.32 -8.44
C ILE A 121 -1.23 -8.23 -7.39
N VAL A 122 -2.13 -8.30 -6.41
CA VAL A 122 -2.18 -7.38 -5.27
C VAL A 122 -1.79 -8.12 -3.99
N VAL A 123 -0.64 -7.77 -3.43
CA VAL A 123 -0.12 -8.39 -2.20
C VAL A 123 -0.53 -7.54 -0.99
N ALA A 124 -1.71 -7.82 -0.45
CA ALA A 124 -2.23 -7.19 0.76
C ALA A 124 -1.94 -8.01 2.04
N ALA A 125 -1.46 -9.24 1.89
CA ALA A 125 -1.02 -10.09 2.99
C ALA A 125 0.37 -9.67 3.50
N ALA A 126 0.47 -9.44 4.81
CA ALA A 126 1.72 -9.20 5.53
C ALA A 126 1.48 -9.41 7.03
N ASN A 127 2.54 -9.75 7.77
CA ASN A 127 2.59 -9.46 9.20
C ASN A 127 2.90 -7.97 9.38
N ALA A 128 1.91 -7.21 9.84
CA ALA A 128 1.99 -5.77 10.06
C ALA A 128 2.26 -5.37 11.53
N PHE A 129 2.46 -6.34 12.42
CA PHE A 129 2.75 -6.07 13.84
C PHE A 129 4.24 -5.81 14.02
N VAL A 130 4.58 -4.57 14.33
CA VAL A 130 5.96 -4.08 14.39
C VAL A 130 6.72 -4.78 15.50
N GLU A 131 6.08 -4.98 16.65
CA GLU A 131 6.65 -5.69 17.79
C GLU A 131 6.91 -7.17 17.49
N GLU A 132 6.10 -7.80 16.62
CA GLU A 132 6.34 -9.17 16.18
C GLU A 132 7.54 -9.24 15.23
N CYS A 133 7.70 -8.24 14.35
CA CYS A 133 8.85 -8.17 13.46
C CYS A 133 10.16 -8.02 14.24
N GLU A 134 10.18 -7.24 15.32
CA GLU A 134 11.35 -7.13 16.21
C GLU A 134 11.60 -8.41 17.01
N ARG A 135 10.53 -9.09 17.47
CA ARG A 135 10.64 -10.29 18.31
C ARG A 135 11.10 -11.51 17.52
N ASP A 136 10.57 -11.69 16.31
CA ASP A 136 10.89 -12.81 15.42
C ASP A 136 11.11 -12.30 13.97
N PRO A 137 12.27 -11.66 13.72
CA PRO A 137 12.59 -11.09 12.40
C PRO A 137 12.66 -12.17 11.32
N VAL A 138 13.08 -13.39 11.67
CA VAL A 138 13.23 -14.49 10.71
C VAL A 138 11.87 -14.96 10.24
N ALA A 139 10.94 -15.28 11.16
CA ALA A 139 9.62 -15.77 10.79
C ALA A 139 8.80 -14.70 10.05
N THR A 140 8.88 -13.44 10.49
CA THR A 140 8.15 -12.34 9.83
C THR A 140 8.71 -12.04 8.44
N ARG A 141 10.03 -12.15 8.23
CA ARG A 141 10.65 -12.00 6.92
C ARG A 141 10.15 -13.03 5.92
N VAL A 142 9.95 -14.29 6.32
CA VAL A 142 9.45 -15.35 5.42
C VAL A 142 8.13 -14.94 4.76
N ILE A 143 7.19 -14.42 5.56
CA ILE A 143 5.89 -13.97 5.05
C ILE A 143 5.95 -12.58 4.38
N ASN A 144 6.73 -11.64 4.94
CA ASN A 144 6.71 -10.25 4.48
C ASN A 144 7.57 -10.00 3.26
N VAL A 145 8.67 -10.74 3.08
CA VAL A 145 9.70 -10.48 2.08
C VAL A 145 9.85 -11.68 1.15
N ASP A 146 10.15 -12.86 1.69
CA ASP A 146 10.52 -14.00 0.86
C ASP A 146 9.32 -14.54 0.06
N ALA A 147 8.13 -14.56 0.66
CA ALA A 147 6.89 -14.86 -0.05
C ALA A 147 6.63 -13.86 -1.19
N VAL A 148 6.87 -12.55 -0.97
CA VAL A 148 6.67 -11.51 -1.99
C VAL A 148 7.65 -11.68 -3.15
N ARG A 149 8.92 -11.98 -2.86
CA ARG A 149 9.93 -12.31 -3.87
C ARG A 149 9.48 -13.49 -4.73
N HIS A 150 9.04 -14.58 -4.09
CA HIS A 150 8.54 -15.75 -4.80
C HIS A 150 7.31 -15.45 -5.67
N ILE A 151 6.35 -14.69 -5.15
CA ILE A 151 5.17 -14.25 -5.91
C ILE A 151 5.60 -13.41 -7.13
N ALA A 152 6.55 -12.49 -6.95
CA ALA A 152 7.07 -11.65 -8.01
C ALA A 152 7.74 -12.47 -9.13
N GLU A 153 8.48 -13.52 -8.77
CA GLU A 153 9.13 -14.44 -9.72
C GLU A 153 8.13 -15.34 -10.46
N SER A 154 7.01 -15.70 -9.82
CA SER A 154 6.05 -16.69 -10.35
C SER A 154 5.15 -16.17 -11.48
N ALA A 155 5.05 -14.86 -11.66
CA ALA A 155 4.26 -14.25 -12.73
C ALA A 155 4.90 -12.91 -13.15
N PRO A 156 6.02 -12.93 -13.88
CA PRO A 156 6.83 -11.73 -14.16
C PRO A 156 6.14 -10.70 -15.07
N SER A 157 5.13 -11.11 -15.85
CA SER A 157 4.39 -10.24 -16.77
C SER A 157 3.18 -9.54 -16.16
N ALA A 158 2.75 -9.95 -14.95
CA ALA A 158 1.62 -9.30 -14.28
C ALA A 158 2.01 -7.89 -13.77
N LEU A 159 1.03 -7.02 -13.53
CA LEU A 159 1.28 -5.85 -12.68
C LEU A 159 1.42 -6.31 -11.23
N LEU A 160 2.55 -6.02 -10.58
CA LEU A 160 2.74 -6.31 -9.16
C LEU A 160 2.43 -5.09 -8.29
N VAL A 161 1.37 -5.18 -7.48
CA VAL A 161 0.98 -4.15 -6.51
C VAL A 161 1.33 -4.60 -5.10
N VAL A 162 2.17 -3.83 -4.41
CA VAL A 162 2.59 -4.10 -3.03
C VAL A 162 2.31 -2.90 -2.12
N PHE A 163 2.03 -3.18 -0.84
CA PHE A 163 1.87 -2.16 0.18
C PHE A 163 3.14 -2.00 1.01
N SER A 164 3.65 -0.78 1.05
CA SER A 164 4.75 -0.33 1.89
C SER A 164 4.23 0.52 3.05
N SER A 165 5.11 1.11 3.84
CA SER A 165 4.78 1.89 5.04
C SER A 165 5.61 3.17 5.10
N GLU A 166 5.14 4.16 5.86
CA GLU A 166 5.95 5.30 6.28
C GLU A 166 7.21 4.89 7.08
N TYR A 167 7.23 3.68 7.65
CA TYR A 167 8.37 3.15 8.43
C TYR A 167 9.61 2.86 7.59
N VAL A 168 9.56 3.07 6.26
CA VAL A 168 10.76 3.12 5.42
C VAL A 168 11.59 4.38 5.67
N PHE A 169 11.04 5.39 6.36
CA PHE A 169 11.72 6.63 6.74
C PHE A 169 12.05 6.67 8.23
N ASP A 170 12.89 7.63 8.63
CA ASP A 170 13.35 7.80 10.02
C ASP A 170 12.42 8.66 10.90
N GLY A 171 11.40 9.29 10.30
CA GLY A 171 10.41 10.12 11.00
C GLY A 171 10.90 11.50 11.46
N ARG A 172 12.17 11.88 11.22
CA ARG A 172 12.76 13.14 11.72
C ARG A 172 12.26 14.41 11.03
N ALA A 173 12.07 14.37 9.72
CA ALA A 173 11.70 15.55 8.93
C ALA A 173 10.18 15.73 8.80
N GLY A 174 9.45 14.61 8.85
CA GLY A 174 8.04 14.57 8.46
C GLY A 174 7.80 14.88 6.98
N ARG A 175 6.60 14.58 6.48
CA ARG A 175 6.16 14.91 5.11
C ARG A 175 7.11 14.46 3.98
N TYR A 176 7.67 13.26 4.11
CA TYR A 176 8.56 12.67 3.11
C TYR A 176 7.90 12.57 1.73
N ALA A 177 8.67 12.87 0.69
CA ALA A 177 8.34 12.65 -0.71
C ALA A 177 8.73 11.23 -1.17
N GLU A 178 8.21 10.76 -2.31
CA GLU A 178 8.50 9.41 -2.79
C GLU A 178 9.99 9.17 -3.11
N ASN A 179 10.69 10.24 -3.48
CA ASN A 179 12.11 10.23 -3.84
C ASN A 179 13.06 10.55 -2.67
N ASP A 180 12.55 10.81 -1.47
CA ASP A 180 13.40 10.99 -0.29
C ASP A 180 14.11 9.68 0.07
N ALA A 181 15.29 9.83 0.68
CA ALA A 181 16.10 8.68 1.08
C ALA A 181 15.37 7.84 2.14
N VAL A 182 15.33 6.52 1.92
CA VAL A 182 14.83 5.57 2.91
C VAL A 182 15.85 5.39 4.04
N ALA A 183 15.37 5.38 5.27
CA ALA A 183 16.17 5.24 6.50
C ALA A 183 15.34 4.55 7.60
N PRO A 184 14.98 3.26 7.44
CA PRO A 184 14.11 2.56 8.39
C PRO A 184 14.78 2.38 9.75
N ILE A 185 14.04 2.71 10.82
CA ILE A 185 14.53 2.62 12.21
C ILE A 185 14.14 1.32 12.93
N ASN A 186 13.24 0.53 12.34
CA ASN A 186 12.75 -0.74 12.90
C ASN A 186 12.76 -1.86 11.85
N GLU A 187 12.62 -3.09 12.30
CA GLU A 187 12.66 -4.29 11.47
C GLU A 187 11.53 -4.33 10.45
N TYR A 188 10.32 -3.96 10.84
CA TYR A 188 9.19 -3.89 9.92
C TYR A 188 9.48 -2.94 8.74
N GLY A 189 10.06 -1.77 9.01
CA GLY A 189 10.52 -0.80 8.02
C GLY A 189 11.59 -1.37 7.10
N ARG A 190 12.59 -2.09 7.65
CA ARG A 190 13.63 -2.77 6.86
C ARG A 190 13.02 -3.80 5.91
N GLN A 191 12.07 -4.60 6.38
CA GLN A 191 11.34 -5.57 5.55
C GLN A 191 10.52 -4.88 4.46
N LYS A 192 9.87 -3.74 4.74
CA LYS A 192 9.18 -2.95 3.72
C LYS A 192 10.12 -2.40 2.67
N VAL A 193 11.29 -1.88 3.03
CA VAL A 193 12.31 -1.46 2.06
C VAL A 193 12.70 -2.63 1.14
N ALA A 194 12.88 -3.83 1.69
CA ALA A 194 13.17 -5.02 0.89
C ALA A 194 12.03 -5.37 -0.10
N VAL A 195 10.77 -5.25 0.33
CA VAL A 195 9.60 -5.41 -0.55
C VAL A 195 9.57 -4.38 -1.66
N GLU A 196 9.88 -3.12 -1.38
CA GLU A 196 9.94 -2.10 -2.43
C GLU A 196 11.06 -2.39 -3.43
N ALA A 197 12.21 -2.89 -2.98
CA ALA A 197 13.29 -3.29 -3.86
C ALA A 197 12.86 -4.44 -4.80
N ILE A 198 12.22 -5.49 -4.25
CA ILE A 198 11.65 -6.60 -5.03
C ILE A 198 10.67 -6.09 -6.09
N ALA A 199 9.76 -5.18 -5.73
CA ALA A 199 8.81 -4.63 -6.68
C ALA A 199 9.49 -3.85 -7.81
N ARG A 200 10.52 -3.06 -7.48
CA ARG A 200 11.31 -2.26 -8.45
C ARG A 200 12.16 -3.10 -9.40
N GLU A 201 12.41 -4.38 -9.10
CA GLU A 201 13.05 -5.31 -10.04
C GLU A 201 12.16 -5.56 -11.29
N ARG A 202 10.86 -5.21 -11.24
CA ARG A 202 9.89 -5.41 -12.35
C ARG A 202 9.64 -4.14 -13.14
N SER A 203 9.40 -4.29 -14.45
CA SER A 203 8.95 -3.18 -15.31
C SER A 203 7.60 -2.63 -14.87
N ASP A 204 6.65 -3.53 -14.58
CA ASP A 204 5.27 -3.18 -14.22
C ASP A 204 5.03 -3.46 -12.74
N HIS A 205 5.12 -2.40 -11.93
CA HIS A 205 4.90 -2.47 -10.49
C HIS A 205 4.23 -1.19 -9.95
N LEU A 206 3.58 -1.35 -8.79
CA LEU A 206 3.06 -0.24 -8.00
C LEU A 206 3.40 -0.47 -6.53
N VAL A 207 4.10 0.50 -5.93
CA VAL A 207 4.41 0.52 -4.49
C VAL A 207 3.52 1.56 -3.82
N CYS A 208 2.60 1.11 -2.96
CA CYS A 208 1.71 1.96 -2.20
C CYS A 208 2.28 2.18 -0.78
N ARG A 209 2.99 3.29 -0.54
CA ARG A 209 3.38 3.68 0.82
C ARG A 209 2.16 4.25 1.54
N VAL A 210 1.71 3.58 2.60
CA VAL A 210 0.55 3.98 3.39
C VAL A 210 0.95 4.29 4.84
N SER A 211 0.19 5.17 5.48
CA SER A 211 0.41 5.63 6.86
C SER A 211 -0.89 5.50 7.64
N GLY A 212 -0.79 5.12 8.92
CA GLY A 212 -1.92 5.10 9.85
C GLY A 212 -3.16 4.35 9.35
N VAL A 213 -3.02 3.20 8.67
CA VAL A 213 -4.16 2.52 8.04
C VAL A 213 -5.18 2.05 9.09
N TYR A 214 -6.42 2.51 8.96
CA TYR A 214 -7.54 2.11 9.82
C TYR A 214 -8.82 1.90 9.00
N GLY A 215 -9.78 1.18 9.60
CA GLY A 215 -11.06 0.87 8.97
C GLY A 215 -11.69 -0.36 9.60
N TRP A 216 -12.87 -0.71 9.11
CA TRP A 216 -13.59 -1.87 9.62
C TRP A 216 -13.13 -3.15 8.92
N SER A 217 -12.68 -4.12 9.71
CA SER A 217 -12.42 -5.49 9.26
C SER A 217 -12.87 -6.48 10.32
N SER A 218 -12.97 -7.75 9.97
CA SER A 218 -13.36 -8.80 10.94
C SER A 218 -12.36 -8.92 12.10
N ALA A 219 -11.07 -8.69 11.83
CA ALA A 219 -10.03 -8.77 12.85
C ALA A 219 -9.96 -7.54 13.77
N ARG A 220 -10.50 -6.38 13.34
CA ARG A 220 -10.54 -5.12 14.12
C ARG A 220 -9.20 -4.72 14.76
N THR A 221 -8.08 -5.03 14.12
CA THR A 221 -6.74 -4.89 14.72
C THR A 221 -6.14 -3.48 14.63
N SER A 222 -6.75 -2.56 13.89
CA SER A 222 -6.23 -1.18 13.78
C SER A 222 -6.28 -0.45 15.13
N PHE A 223 -5.36 0.50 15.33
CA PHE A 223 -5.32 1.33 16.54
C PHE A 223 -6.68 1.97 16.84
N VAL A 224 -7.37 2.51 15.83
CA VAL A 224 -8.69 3.13 15.97
C VAL A 224 -9.74 2.13 16.46
N CYS A 225 -9.75 0.90 15.92
CA CYS A 225 -10.68 -0.14 16.38
C CYS A 225 -10.39 -0.55 17.83
N GLN A 226 -9.11 -0.78 18.17
CA GLN A 226 -8.71 -1.12 19.54
C GLN A 226 -9.09 -0.03 20.54
N LEU A 227 -8.90 1.24 20.17
CA LEU A 227 -9.30 2.38 20.99
C LEU A 227 -10.81 2.41 21.21
N ILE A 228 -11.60 2.28 20.14
CA ILE A 228 -13.07 2.25 20.22
C ILE A 228 -13.55 1.09 21.11
N ASP A 229 -12.99 -0.11 20.92
CA ASP A 229 -13.41 -1.30 21.65
C ASP A 229 -13.09 -1.19 23.14
N ARG A 230 -11.91 -0.67 23.50
CA ARG A 230 -11.54 -0.39 24.90
C ARG A 230 -12.42 0.66 25.55
N LEU A 231 -12.64 1.79 24.89
CA LEU A 231 -13.47 2.87 25.44
C LEU A 231 -14.92 2.43 25.63
N ARG A 232 -15.48 1.65 24.69
CA ARG A 232 -16.82 1.05 24.84
C ARG A 232 -16.91 0.07 26.01
N ALA A 233 -15.82 -0.61 26.33
CA ALA A 233 -15.73 -1.49 27.50
C ALA A 233 -15.46 -0.72 28.82
N GLY A 234 -15.43 0.62 28.81
CA GLY A 234 -15.10 1.43 29.98
C GLY A 234 -13.62 1.34 30.40
N GLN A 235 -12.76 0.83 29.52
CA GLN A 235 -11.33 0.66 29.77
C GLN A 235 -10.53 1.87 29.27
N SER A 236 -9.40 2.14 29.90
CA SER A 236 -8.42 3.12 29.42
C SER A 236 -7.45 2.47 28.43
N MET A 237 -6.88 3.27 27.53
CA MET A 237 -5.83 2.86 26.61
C MET A 237 -4.70 3.89 26.66
N ARG A 238 -3.46 3.42 26.81
CA ARG A 238 -2.29 4.27 26.63
C ARG A 238 -2.14 4.58 25.14
N VAL A 239 -2.16 5.85 24.80
CA VAL A 239 -1.97 6.33 23.43
C VAL A 239 -0.59 6.97 23.30
N PRO A 240 0.06 6.87 22.12
CA PRO A 240 1.24 7.67 21.82
C PRO A 240 0.91 9.16 21.97
N SER A 241 1.85 9.93 22.52
CA SER A 241 1.80 11.39 22.54
C SER A 241 3.05 11.90 21.81
N ASP A 242 2.83 12.72 20.79
CA ASP A 242 3.89 13.38 20.02
C ASP A 242 4.59 14.47 20.85
#